data_AF-A0A936HN47-F1
#
_entry.id   AF-A0A936HN47-F1
#
_cell.length_a   1.000
_cell.length_b   1.000
_cell.length_c   1.000
_cell.angle_alpha   90.00
_cell.angle_beta   90.00
_cell.angle_gamma   90.00
#
_symmetry.space_group_name_H-M   'P 1'
#
loop_
_entity.id
_entity.type
_entity.pdbx_description
1 polymer ?
#
loop_
_entity_poly.entity_id
_entity_poly.type
_entity_poly.pdbx_seq_one_letter_code
_entity_poly.pdbx_strand_id
1 'polypeptide(L)'
;MSGGFPLLERRFERQQWAISRLMRRDSTFRNVCENYEEAARAAEYWRDAPTRSAERADEYGALVSELEEEIVMRLRRDAGGPAEPVEPSR
;
A
#
# COMPACT_ATOMS: atom_id res chain seq x y z
N MET A 1 10.77 3.47 -18.09
CA MET A 1 10.85 4.15 -16.79
C MET A 1 10.50 3.13 -15.72
N SER A 2 11.49 2.51 -15.08
CA SER A 2 11.21 1.77 -13.85
C SER A 2 11.29 2.81 -12.73
N GLY A 3 10.17 3.50 -12.47
CA GLY A 3 10.09 4.47 -11.38
C GLY A 3 10.28 3.74 -10.05
N GLY A 4 11.07 4.33 -9.15
CA GLY A 4 11.13 3.88 -7.76
C GLY A 4 9.83 4.16 -7.01
N PHE A 5 9.72 3.68 -5.78
CA PHE A 5 8.53 3.83 -4.93
C PHE A 5 8.86 4.72 -3.72
N PRO A 6 9.26 5.99 -3.89
CA PRO A 6 9.76 6.82 -2.79
C PRO A 6 8.74 7.03 -1.67
N LEU A 7 7.44 7.13 -1.96
CA LEU A 7 6.41 7.28 -0.93
C LEU A 7 6.23 5.97 -0.16
N LEU A 8 6.21 4.84 -0.87
CA LEU A 8 6.17 3.51 -0.25
C LEU A 8 7.41 3.25 0.61
N GLU A 9 8.59 3.54 0.07
CA GLU A 9 9.89 3.37 0.72
C GLU A 9 10.00 4.20 2.00
N ARG A 10 9.46 5.43 1.98
CA ARG A 10 9.38 6.30 3.16
C ARG A 10 8.36 5.77 4.17
N ARG A 11 7.19 5.32 3.72
CA ARG A 11 6.13 4.82 4.61
C ARG A 11 6.52 3.53 5.32
N PHE A 12 7.22 2.65 4.62
CA PHE A 12 7.59 1.31 5.05
C PHE A 12 9.11 1.15 5.18
N GLU A 13 9.79 2.17 5.72
CA GLU A 13 11.26 2.22 5.82
C GLU A 13 11.85 0.97 6.52
N ARG A 14 11.12 0.40 7.48
CA ARG A 14 11.55 -0.78 8.25
C ARG A 14 11.29 -2.10 7.54
N GLN A 15 10.48 -2.10 6.49
CA GLN A 15 10.01 -3.30 5.78
C GLN A 15 10.49 -3.36 4.33
N GLN A 16 11.34 -2.43 3.88
CA GLN A 16 11.82 -2.33 2.49
C GLN A 16 12.37 -3.65 1.93
N TRP A 17 13.13 -4.41 2.74
CA TRP A 17 13.63 -5.72 2.34
C TRP A 17 12.52 -6.74 2.10
N ALA A 18 11.51 -6.79 2.98
CA ALA A 18 10.38 -7.70 2.84
C ALA A 18 9.51 -7.33 1.63
N ILE A 19 9.24 -6.03 1.43
CA ILE A 19 8.53 -5.49 0.28
C ILE A 19 9.26 -5.85 -1.03
N SER A 20 10.55 -5.52 -1.13
CA SER A 20 11.38 -5.82 -2.30
C SER A 20 11.42 -7.32 -2.62
N ARG A 21 11.49 -8.17 -1.58
CA ARG A 21 11.45 -9.63 -1.74
C ARG A 21 10.09 -10.10 -2.23
N LEU A 22 9.00 -9.55 -1.73
CA LEU A 22 7.64 -9.94 -2.11
C LEU A 22 7.25 -9.45 -3.52
N MET A 23 7.60 -8.20 -3.88
CA MET A 23 7.37 -7.66 -5.24
C MET A 23 8.06 -8.46 -6.35
N ARG A 24 9.21 -9.08 -6.04
CA ARG A 24 9.96 -9.90 -7.00
C ARG A 24 9.31 -11.25 -7.31
N ARG A 25 8.45 -11.75 -6.42
CA ARG A 25 7.83 -13.09 -6.53
C ARG A 25 6.31 -13.07 -6.67
N ASP A 26 5.68 -11.96 -6.32
CA ASP A 26 4.23 -11.78 -6.37
C ASP A 26 3.91 -10.51 -7.18
N SER A 27 3.46 -10.72 -8.42
CA SER A 27 3.05 -9.63 -9.32
C SER A 27 1.77 -8.94 -8.85
N THR A 28 0.91 -9.62 -8.10
CA THR A 28 -0.29 -9.01 -7.51
C THR A 28 0.10 -8.05 -6.40
N PHE A 29 1.03 -8.46 -5.53
CA PHE A 29 1.60 -7.58 -4.51
C PHE A 29 2.33 -6.38 -5.14
N ARG A 30 3.06 -6.60 -6.23
CA ARG A 30 3.69 -5.52 -6.99
C ARG A 30 2.67 -4.49 -7.49
N ASN A 31 1.56 -4.94 -8.08
CA ASN A 31 0.50 -4.03 -8.54
C ASN A 31 -0.08 -3.21 -7.38
N VAL A 32 -0.22 -3.80 -6.20
CA VAL A 32 -0.68 -3.04 -5.02
C VAL A 32 0.33 -1.99 -4.57
N CYS A 33 1.63 -2.29 -4.62
CA CYS A 33 2.67 -1.29 -4.35
C CYS A 33 2.67 -0.16 -5.39
N GLU A 34 2.42 -0.46 -6.66
CA GLU A 34 2.28 0.51 -7.76
C GLU A 34 1.05 1.39 -7.56
N ASN A 35 -0.11 0.79 -7.25
CA ASN A 35 -1.34 1.52 -6.94
C ASN A 35 -1.17 2.41 -5.71
N TYR A 36 -0.47 1.94 -4.67
CA TYR A 36 -0.19 2.73 -3.48
C TYR A 36 0.61 3.98 -3.84
N GLU A 37 1.69 3.83 -4.60
CA GLU A 37 2.57 4.93 -4.98
C GLU A 37 1.82 5.97 -5.83
N GLU A 38 0.97 5.52 -6.75
CA GLU A 38 0.14 6.42 -7.57
C GLU A 38 -0.91 7.15 -6.73
N ALA A 39 -1.64 6.43 -5.87
CA ALA A 39 -2.66 7.02 -5.00
C ALA A 39 -2.05 8.00 -3.99
N ALA A 40 -0.89 7.68 -3.43
CA ALA A 40 -0.19 8.54 -2.48
C ALA A 40 0.28 9.85 -3.14
N ARG A 41 0.80 9.78 -4.38
CA ARG A 41 1.15 10.97 -5.17
C ARG A 41 -0.07 11.82 -5.48
N ALA A 42 -1.19 11.19 -5.87
CA ALA A 42 -2.43 11.89 -6.11
C ALA A 42 -2.95 12.58 -4.83
N ALA A 43 -2.90 11.89 -3.69
CA ALA A 43 -3.30 12.46 -2.41
C ALA A 43 -2.45 13.68 -2.01
N GLU A 44 -1.12 13.62 -2.18
CA GLU A 44 -0.24 14.78 -1.94
C GLU A 44 -0.57 15.94 -2.90
N TYR A 45 -0.73 15.64 -4.19
CA TYR A 45 -1.09 16.65 -5.20
C TYR A 45 -2.41 17.36 -4.87
N TRP A 46 -3.46 16.61 -4.51
CA TRP A 46 -4.76 17.18 -4.20
C TRP A 46 -4.79 17.89 -2.84
N ARG A 47 -3.92 17.55 -1.89
CA ARG A 47 -3.81 18.36 -0.66
C ARG A 47 -3.27 19.77 -0.93
N ASP A 48 -2.35 19.89 -1.88
CA ASP A 48 -1.69 21.16 -2.19
C ASP A 48 -2.43 22.01 -3.25
N ALA A 49 -3.40 21.42 -3.96
CA ALA A 49 -4.17 22.11 -5.00
C ALA A 49 -5.24 23.06 -4.40
N PRO A 50 -5.52 24.22 -5.02
CA PRO A 50 -6.57 25.15 -4.56
C PRO A 50 -7.98 24.80 -5.10
N THR A 51 -8.99 24.88 -4.22
CA THR A 51 -10.46 24.80 -4.45
C THR A 51 -10.98 23.49 -5.10
N ARG A 52 -11.93 22.80 -4.46
CA ARG A 52 -12.46 21.43 -4.80
C ARG A 52 -11.45 20.28 -4.73
N SER A 53 -10.32 20.53 -4.08
CA SER A 53 -9.22 19.60 -3.92
C SER A 53 -9.33 18.75 -2.64
N ALA A 54 -10.07 19.22 -1.64
CA ALA A 54 -10.28 18.52 -0.37
C ALA A 54 -11.02 17.17 -0.55
N GLU A 55 -12.11 17.13 -1.31
CA GLU A 55 -12.85 15.88 -1.58
C GLU A 55 -11.96 14.85 -2.31
N ARG A 56 -11.18 15.29 -3.28
CA ARG A 56 -10.19 14.44 -3.97
C ARG A 56 -9.09 13.97 -3.03
N ALA A 57 -8.56 14.85 -2.18
CA ALA A 57 -7.55 14.51 -1.20
C ALA A 57 -8.08 13.45 -0.20
N ASP A 58 -9.34 13.56 0.20
CA ASP A 58 -10.01 12.60 1.09
C ASP A 58 -10.24 11.25 0.37
N GLU A 59 -10.73 11.27 -0.88
CA GLU A 59 -10.89 10.07 -1.71
C GLU A 59 -9.58 9.29 -1.88
N TYR A 60 -8.52 9.97 -2.33
CA TYR A 60 -7.21 9.34 -2.49
C TYR A 60 -6.59 8.97 -1.14
N GLY A 61 -6.85 9.73 -0.07
CA GLY A 61 -6.41 9.40 1.28
C GLY A 61 -7.03 8.10 1.82
N ALA A 62 -8.32 7.88 1.56
CA ALA A 62 -9.00 6.63 1.88
C ALA A 62 -8.40 5.46 1.09
N LEU A 63 -8.21 5.62 -0.22
CA LEU A 63 -7.58 4.60 -1.07
C LEU A 63 -6.15 4.25 -0.63
N VAL A 64 -5.35 5.25 -0.25
CA VAL A 64 -4.02 5.04 0.32
C VAL A 64 -4.10 4.17 1.58
N SER A 65 -5.05 4.46 2.48
CA SER A 65 -5.23 3.70 3.71
C SER A 65 -5.60 2.23 3.45
N GLU A 66 -6.54 1.97 2.52
CA GLU A 66 -6.91 0.62 2.11
C GLU A 66 -5.72 -0.17 1.55
N LEU A 67 -4.92 0.47 0.69
CA LEU A 67 -3.73 -0.14 0.11
C LEU A 67 -2.64 -0.40 1.15
N GLU A 68 -2.46 0.48 2.15
CA GLU A 68 -1.55 0.25 3.27
C GLU A 68 -1.94 -0.98 4.08
N GLU A 69 -3.23 -1.14 4.38
CA GLU A 69 -3.75 -2.31 5.08
C GLU A 69 -3.47 -3.59 4.29
N GLU A 70 -3.73 -3.58 2.98
CA GLU A 70 -3.46 -4.72 2.11
C GLU A 70 -1.96 -5.08 2.07
N ILE A 71 -1.08 -4.07 2.00
CA ILE A 71 0.37 -4.26 2.04
C ILE A 71 0.78 -4.89 3.37
N VAL A 72 0.31 -4.36 4.50
CA VAL A 72 0.62 -4.88 5.83
C VAL A 72 0.13 -6.32 6.00
N MET A 73 -1.08 -6.63 5.55
CA MET A 73 -1.64 -7.99 5.60
C MET A 73 -0.78 -8.97 4.81
N ARG A 74 -0.35 -8.60 3.60
CA ARG A 74 0.50 -9.46 2.78
C ARG A 74 1.90 -9.62 3.35
N LEU A 75 2.49 -8.58 3.93
CA LEU A 75 3.77 -8.67 4.63
C LEU A 75 3.70 -9.60 5.86
N ARG A 76 2.61 -9.54 6.63
CA ARG A 76 2.39 -10.46 7.77
C ARG A 76 2.27 -11.91 7.31
N ARG A 77 1.51 -12.16 6.24
CA ARG A 77 1.37 -13.50 5.65
C ARG A 77 2.70 -14.04 5.15
N ASP A 78 3.50 -13.20 4.51
CA ASP A 78 4.82 -13.54 3.99
C ASP A 78 5.88 -13.82 5.09
N ALA A 79 5.75 -13.17 6.25
CA ALA A 79 6.68 -13.33 7.37
C ALA A 79 6.48 -14.64 8.16
N GLY A 80 5.44 -15.44 7.87
CA GLY A 80 5.27 -16.79 8.42
C GLY A 80 4.01 -17.04 9.25
N GLY A 81 2.85 -16.51 8.87
CA GLY A 81 1.58 -16.86 9.53
C GLY A 81 0.62 -17.64 8.61
N PRO A 82 0.15 -18.86 8.96
CA PRO A 82 -1.12 -19.32 8.43
C PRO A 82 -2.21 -18.35 8.90
N ALA A 83 -3.09 -17.94 8.00
CA ALA A 83 -4.40 -17.47 8.41
C ALA A 83 -5.12 -18.71 8.96
N GLU A 84 -5.00 -18.95 10.27
CA GLU A 84 -5.86 -19.91 10.95
C GLU A 84 -7.31 -19.55 10.58
N PRO A 85 -8.08 -20.45 9.97
CA PRO A 85 -9.50 -20.22 9.83
C PRO A 85 -10.07 -20.12 11.24
N VAL A 86 -10.70 -18.99 11.56
CA VAL A 86 -11.60 -18.92 12.71
C VAL A 86 -12.78 -19.82 12.36
N GLU A 87 -12.68 -21.11 12.72
CA GLU A 87 -13.84 -21.99 12.70
C GLU A 87 -14.80 -21.48 13.80
N PRO A 88 -16.04 -21.08 13.45
CA PRO A 88 -17.03 -20.82 14.47
C PRO A 88 -17.31 -22.15 15.17
N SER A 89 -17.04 -22.21 16.47
CA SER A 89 -17.41 -23.36 17.28
C SER A 89 -18.92 -23.56 17.22
N ARG A 90 -19.39 -24.59 16.49
CA ARG A 90 -20.64 -25.32 16.74
C ARG A 90 -20.76 -26.58 15.89
#